data_AF-A0A2N6BLP2-F1
#
_entry.id   AF-A0A2N6BLP2-F1
#
_cell.length_a   1.000
_cell.length_b   1.000
_cell.length_c   1.000
_cell.angle_alpha   90.00
_cell.angle_beta   90.00
_cell.angle_gamma   90.00
#
_symmetry.space_group_name_H-M   'P 1'
#
loop_
_entity.id
_entity.type
_entity.pdbx_description
1 polymer ?
#
loop_
_entity_poly.entity_id
_entity_poly.type
_entity_poly.pdbx_seq_one_letter_code
_entity_poly.pdbx_strand_id
1 'polypeptide(L)'
;MARAPNHVLDRAKAELIANWIDENAGLYNMTAEEFADYISKNWDSLSLIDSPLENLAVLKDAINGVTTIPGVTPDIDLMAIALGMASDKNVAVTEDTVKAVATILGVDPATLDVSTLAAKAEAVRQAALAGHG
;
A
#
# COMPACT_ATOMS: atom_id res chain seq x y z
N MET A 1 -4.71 29.29 0.69
CA MET A 1 -5.33 28.17 -0.06
C MET A 1 -4.40 26.98 0.06
N ALA A 2 -4.63 26.11 1.04
CA ALA A 2 -3.83 24.90 1.17
C ALA A 2 -4.16 23.98 -0.01
N ARG A 3 -3.15 23.59 -0.81
CA ARG A 3 -3.28 22.46 -1.74
C ARG A 3 -3.56 21.24 -0.86
N ALA A 4 -4.83 20.88 -0.71
CA ALA A 4 -5.24 19.84 0.22
C ALA A 4 -4.60 18.51 -0.21
N PRO A 5 -4.10 17.68 0.74
CA PRO A 5 -3.53 16.36 0.48
C PRO A 5 -4.38 15.48 -0.45
N ASN A 6 -5.71 15.63 -0.40
CA ASN A 6 -6.65 14.95 -1.29
C ASN A 6 -6.34 15.17 -2.77
N HIS A 7 -6.04 16.39 -3.20
CA HIS A 7 -5.76 16.66 -4.61
C HIS A 7 -4.46 15.99 -5.10
N VAL A 8 -3.52 15.68 -4.19
CA VAL A 8 -2.28 14.97 -4.54
C VAL A 8 -2.55 13.48 -4.69
N LEU A 9 -3.26 12.88 -3.73
CA LEU A 9 -3.61 11.46 -3.80
C LEU A 9 -4.59 11.15 -4.92
N ASP A 10 -5.54 12.05 -5.20
CA ASP A 10 -6.48 11.89 -6.32
C ASP A 10 -5.75 11.95 -7.67
N ARG A 11 -4.70 12.78 -7.79
CA ARG A 11 -3.85 12.81 -8.97
C ARG A 11 -3.02 11.53 -9.10
N ALA A 12 -2.34 11.11 -8.02
CA ALA A 12 -1.54 9.88 -8.02
C ALA A 12 -2.43 8.67 -8.40
N LYS A 13 -3.66 8.64 -7.89
CA LYS A 13 -4.64 7.63 -8.27
C LYS A 13 -4.97 7.62 -9.76
N ALA A 14 -5.19 8.79 -10.36
CA ALA A 14 -5.44 8.90 -11.79
C ALA A 14 -4.24 8.44 -12.63
N GLU A 15 -3.01 8.75 -12.19
CA GLU A 15 -1.77 8.30 -12.82
C GLU A 15 -1.61 6.77 -12.70
N LEU A 16 -1.89 6.19 -11.53
CA LEU A 16 -1.90 4.73 -11.33
C LEU A 16 -2.87 4.04 -12.29
N ILE A 17 -4.12 4.50 -12.35
CA ILE A 17 -5.16 3.89 -13.21
C ILE A 17 -4.78 3.98 -14.70
N ALA A 18 -4.19 5.11 -15.11
CA ALA A 18 -3.77 5.31 -16.50
C ALA A 18 -2.65 4.35 -16.94
N ASN A 19 -1.83 3.89 -15.99
CA ASN A 19 -0.69 3.00 -16.24
C ASN A 19 -0.94 1.57 -15.73
N TRP A 20 -2.15 1.27 -15.26
CA TRP A 20 -2.47 -0.02 -14.67
C TRP A 20 -2.45 -1.13 -15.72
N ILE A 21 -1.90 -2.27 -15.33
CA ILE A 21 -1.83 -3.50 -16.13
C ILE A 21 -2.69 -4.53 -15.41
N ASP A 22 -3.80 -4.96 -16.01
CA ASP A 22 -4.78 -5.85 -15.36
C ASP A 22 -4.18 -7.19 -14.94
N GLU A 23 -3.16 -7.68 -15.65
CA GLU A 23 -2.41 -8.89 -15.29
C GLU A 23 -1.74 -8.80 -13.90
N ASN A 24 -1.48 -7.58 -13.41
CA ASN A 24 -0.91 -7.38 -12.07
C ASN A 24 -1.95 -7.55 -10.95
N ALA A 25 -3.25 -7.60 -11.24
CA ALA A 25 -4.28 -7.72 -10.21
C ALA A 25 -4.10 -8.97 -9.33
N GLY A 26 -3.62 -10.07 -9.91
CA GLY A 26 -3.34 -11.30 -9.15
C GLY A 26 -2.29 -11.09 -8.06
N LEU A 27 -1.29 -10.23 -8.30
CA LEU A 27 -0.26 -9.90 -7.33
C LEU A 27 -0.83 -9.11 -6.14
N TYR A 28 -1.72 -8.16 -6.39
CA TYR A 28 -2.32 -7.32 -5.33
C TYR A 28 -3.54 -7.94 -4.65
N ASN A 29 -3.96 -9.14 -5.06
CA ASN A 29 -4.93 -9.97 -4.33
C ASN A 29 -4.24 -11.09 -3.52
N MET A 30 -2.91 -11.16 -3.50
CA MET A 30 -2.18 -12.06 -2.61
C MET A 30 -2.34 -11.63 -1.16
N THR A 31 -2.12 -12.57 -0.23
CA THR A 31 -1.86 -12.16 1.15
C THR A 31 -0.58 -11.32 1.22
N ALA A 32 -0.45 -10.45 2.22
CA ALA A 32 0.75 -9.63 2.39
C ALA A 32 2.02 -10.47 2.62
N GLU A 33 1.86 -11.67 3.20
CA GLU A 33 2.95 -12.64 3.39
C GLU A 33 3.41 -13.24 2.07
N GLU A 34 2.47 -13.70 1.23
CA GLU A 34 2.78 -14.22 -0.11
C GLU A 34 3.39 -13.13 -1.00
N PHE A 35 2.84 -11.91 -0.97
CA PHE A 35 3.40 -10.77 -1.69
C PHE A 35 4.84 -10.48 -1.24
N ALA A 36 5.10 -10.42 0.06
CA ALA A 36 6.43 -10.20 0.61
C ALA A 36 7.42 -11.30 0.17
N ASP A 37 7.03 -12.57 0.27
CA ASP A 37 7.86 -13.67 -0.21
C ASP A 37 8.14 -13.56 -1.72
N TYR A 38 7.13 -13.21 -2.51
CA TYR A 38 7.23 -13.12 -3.96
C TYR A 38 8.14 -11.96 -4.42
N ILE A 39 7.96 -10.76 -3.89
CA ILE A 39 8.78 -9.59 -4.28
C ILE A 39 10.25 -9.76 -3.86
N SER A 40 10.52 -10.43 -2.73
CA SER A 40 11.88 -10.66 -2.25
C SER A 40 12.71 -11.54 -3.20
N LYS A 41 12.04 -12.36 -4.02
CA LYS A 41 12.67 -13.32 -4.95
C LYS A 41 12.66 -12.86 -6.40
N ASN A 42 11.72 -12.00 -6.77
CA ASN A 42 11.42 -11.70 -8.17
C ASN A 42 11.55 -10.21 -8.52
N TRP A 43 12.03 -9.36 -7.60
CA TRP A 43 12.03 -7.89 -7.69
C TRP A 43 12.25 -7.32 -9.10
N ASP A 44 13.36 -7.66 -9.75
CA ASP A 44 13.75 -7.12 -11.06
C ASP A 44 12.82 -7.51 -12.22
N SER A 45 11.96 -8.51 -12.04
CA SER A 45 11.04 -9.02 -13.05
C SER A 45 9.60 -8.54 -12.86
N LEU A 46 9.31 -7.79 -11.79
CA LEU A 46 7.98 -7.34 -11.44
C LEU A 46 7.74 -5.90 -11.88
N SER A 47 6.53 -5.61 -12.34
CA SER A 47 6.04 -4.25 -12.52
C SER A 47 5.19 -3.87 -11.31
N LEU A 48 5.84 -3.38 -10.25
CA LEU A 48 5.16 -2.97 -9.02
C LEU A 48 4.61 -1.54 -9.12
N ILE A 49 3.73 -1.18 -8.20
CA ILE A 49 3.36 0.21 -7.95
C ILE A 49 4.55 0.81 -7.19
N ASP A 50 5.40 1.52 -7.91
CA ASP A 50 6.67 2.02 -7.36
C ASP A 50 6.53 3.39 -6.68
N SER A 51 5.47 4.14 -6.98
CA SER A 51 5.26 5.47 -6.40
C SER A 51 4.71 5.36 -4.97
N PRO A 52 5.36 5.97 -3.97
CA PRO A 52 4.80 6.03 -2.62
C PRO A 52 3.44 6.71 -2.56
N LEU A 53 3.19 7.72 -3.42
CA LEU A 53 1.92 8.43 -3.46
C LEU A 53 0.80 7.59 -4.09
N GLU A 54 1.12 6.76 -5.08
CA GLU A 54 0.15 5.83 -5.68
C GLU A 54 -0.25 4.76 -4.66
N ASN A 55 0.73 4.18 -3.96
CA ASN A 55 0.46 3.25 -2.88
C ASN A 55 -0.38 3.89 -1.75
N LEU A 56 -0.10 5.13 -1.34
CA LEU A 56 -0.95 5.83 -0.37
C LEU A 56 -2.37 6.10 -0.89
N ALA A 57 -2.54 6.32 -2.19
CA ALA A 57 -3.87 6.46 -2.79
C ALA A 57 -4.64 5.14 -2.74
N VAL A 58 -3.98 4.00 -2.98
CA VAL A 58 -4.55 2.66 -2.83
C VAL A 58 -4.95 2.40 -1.38
N LEU A 59 -4.06 2.71 -0.43
CA LEU A 59 -4.34 2.57 1.00
C LEU A 59 -5.55 3.38 1.44
N LYS A 60 -5.66 4.65 1.00
CA LYS A 60 -6.80 5.52 1.29
C LYS A 60 -8.12 4.89 0.84
N ASP A 61 -8.15 4.32 -0.35
CA ASP A 61 -9.36 3.69 -0.87
C ASP A 61 -9.66 2.38 -0.11
N ALA A 62 -8.64 1.52 0.09
CA ALA A 62 -8.78 0.22 0.75
C ALA A 62 -9.27 0.33 2.20
N ILE A 63 -8.77 1.31 2.95
CA ILE A 63 -9.24 1.62 4.32
C ILE A 63 -10.73 1.98 4.34
N ASN A 64 -11.25 2.59 3.28
CA ASN A 64 -12.66 2.91 3.14
C ASN A 64 -13.48 1.74 2.54
N GLY A 65 -12.89 0.55 2.43
CA GLY A 65 -13.53 -0.65 1.90
C GLY A 65 -13.79 -0.61 0.40
N VAL A 66 -13.07 0.25 -0.33
CA VAL A 66 -13.18 0.38 -1.79
C VAL A 66 -11.81 0.23 -2.44
N THR A 67 -11.78 0.01 -3.75
CA THR A 67 -10.54 0.06 -4.51
C THR A 67 -10.82 0.64 -5.88
N THR A 68 -9.87 1.42 -6.38
CA THR A 68 -9.90 1.94 -7.75
C THR A 68 -9.06 1.12 -8.71
N ILE A 69 -8.34 0.11 -8.22
CA ILE A 69 -7.58 -0.78 -9.08
C ILE A 69 -8.54 -1.85 -9.63
N PRO A 70 -8.73 -1.93 -10.96
CA PRO A 70 -9.54 -2.98 -11.56
C PRO A 70 -9.06 -4.37 -11.18
N GLY A 71 -10.00 -5.25 -10.83
CA GLY A 71 -9.73 -6.66 -10.51
C GLY A 71 -9.09 -6.93 -9.14
N VAL A 72 -8.85 -5.90 -8.33
CA VAL A 72 -8.33 -6.04 -6.96
C VAL A 72 -9.47 -5.92 -5.95
N THR A 73 -9.38 -6.61 -4.82
CA THR A 73 -10.35 -6.55 -3.71
C THR A 73 -9.75 -5.76 -2.55
N PRO A 74 -10.49 -4.83 -1.91
CA PRO A 74 -10.00 -4.15 -0.73
C PRO A 74 -10.09 -5.06 0.50
N ASP A 75 -8.94 -5.40 1.06
CA ASP A 75 -8.82 -6.13 2.32
C ASP A 75 -7.60 -5.66 3.14
N ILE A 76 -7.34 -6.31 4.28
CA ILE A 76 -6.22 -5.97 5.15
C ILE A 76 -4.86 -6.26 4.52
N ASP A 77 -4.79 -7.21 3.60
CA ASP A 77 -3.56 -7.57 2.92
C ASP A 77 -3.21 -6.51 1.87
N LEU A 78 -4.19 -6.02 1.09
CA LEU A 78 -4.01 -4.88 0.19
C LEU A 78 -3.59 -3.61 0.96
N MET A 79 -4.23 -3.34 2.10
CA MET A 79 -3.83 -2.22 2.97
C MET A 79 -2.38 -2.35 3.42
N ALA A 80 -1.96 -3.56 3.83
CA ALA A 80 -0.59 -3.81 4.27
C ALA A 80 0.42 -3.71 3.13
N ILE A 81 0.10 -4.25 1.94
CA ILE A 81 0.93 -4.15 0.74
C ILE A 81 1.15 -2.68 0.38
N ALA A 82 0.06 -1.92 0.28
CA ALA A 82 0.12 -0.50 -0.05
C ALA A 82 0.93 0.30 0.99
N LEU A 83 0.70 0.08 2.29
CA LEU A 83 1.46 0.79 3.33
C LEU A 83 2.94 0.40 3.32
N GLY A 84 3.26 -0.88 3.18
CA GLY A 84 4.63 -1.38 3.15
C GLY A 84 5.42 -0.85 1.95
N MET A 85 4.80 -0.83 0.76
CA MET A 85 5.40 -0.31 -0.47
C MET A 85 5.49 1.23 -0.49
N ALA A 86 4.59 1.93 0.21
CA ALA A 86 4.69 3.38 0.39
C ALA A 86 5.76 3.82 1.38
N SER A 87 6.20 2.92 2.27
CA SER A 87 7.06 3.26 3.40
C SER A 87 8.53 3.40 2.99
N ASP A 88 9.25 4.26 3.71
CA ASP A 88 10.71 4.35 3.57
C ASP A 88 11.36 3.04 4.00
N LYS A 89 12.28 2.52 3.18
CA LYS A 89 12.92 1.21 3.39
C LYS A 89 13.84 1.14 4.62
N ASN A 90 14.13 2.27 5.26
CA ASN A 90 14.98 2.33 6.44
C ASN A 90 14.20 2.68 7.72
N VAL A 91 12.89 2.88 7.61
CA VAL A 91 12.02 3.24 8.74
C VAL A 91 10.99 2.14 8.94
N ALA A 92 11.01 1.50 10.11
CA ALA A 92 10.07 0.44 10.42
C ALA A 92 8.62 0.94 10.42
N VAL A 93 7.71 0.12 9.89
CA VAL A 93 6.27 0.34 10.03
C VAL A 93 5.84 -0.17 11.41
N THR A 94 5.21 0.70 12.18
CA THR A 94 4.73 0.40 13.53
C THR A 94 3.24 0.66 13.65
N GLU A 95 2.62 0.24 14.76
CA GLU A 95 1.24 0.60 15.07
C GLU A 95 1.02 2.12 15.08
N ASP A 96 2.01 2.89 15.54
CA ASP A 96 1.93 4.35 15.54
C ASP A 96 2.02 4.92 14.13
N THR A 97 2.79 4.29 13.23
CA THR A 97 2.79 4.62 11.79
C THR A 97 1.39 4.44 11.21
N VAL A 98 0.75 3.30 11.47
CA VAL A 98 -0.61 3.01 10.99
C VAL A 98 -1.62 4.02 11.55
N LYS A 99 -1.60 4.28 12.85
CA LYS A 99 -2.50 5.27 13.49
C LYS A 99 -2.30 6.66 12.90
N ALA A 100 -1.04 7.07 12.70
CA ALA A 100 -0.72 8.38 12.13
C ALA A 100 -1.21 8.49 10.69
N VAL A 101 -0.94 7.50 9.85
CA VAL A 101 -1.38 7.48 8.44
C VAL A 101 -2.91 7.44 8.35
N ALA A 102 -3.60 6.59 9.10
CA ALA A 102 -5.06 6.56 9.15
C ALA A 102 -5.64 7.93 9.53
N THR A 103 -5.09 8.56 10.58
CA THR A 103 -5.49 9.91 11.01
C THR A 103 -5.27 10.95 9.91
N ILE A 104 -4.12 10.93 9.23
CA ILE A 104 -3.81 11.83 8.11
C ILE A 104 -4.79 11.64 6.95
N LEU A 105 -5.20 10.40 6.69
CA LEU A 105 -6.17 10.04 5.66
C LEU A 105 -7.63 10.30 6.09
N GLY A 106 -7.86 10.81 7.30
CA GLY A 106 -9.17 11.19 7.81
C GLY A 106 -10.01 10.01 8.31
N VAL A 107 -9.36 8.90 8.68
CA VAL A 107 -10.00 7.68 9.19
C VAL A 107 -9.68 7.54 10.66
N ASP A 108 -10.69 7.17 11.46
CA ASP A 108 -10.49 6.86 12.87
C ASP A 108 -9.70 5.55 13.01
N PRO A 109 -8.47 5.55 13.58
CA PRO A 109 -7.67 4.34 13.72
C PRO A 109 -8.35 3.24 14.55
N ALA A 110 -9.34 3.59 15.38
CA ALA A 110 -10.09 2.61 16.18
C ALA A 110 -10.95 1.66 15.34
N THR A 111 -11.20 1.98 14.06
CA THR A 111 -11.94 1.10 13.14
C THR A 111 -11.05 0.06 12.45
N LEU A 112 -9.73 0.12 12.65
CA LEU A 112 -8.75 -0.74 12.00
C LEU A 112 -8.20 -1.77 12.97
N ASP A 113 -7.85 -2.94 12.44
CA ASP A 113 -6.94 -3.87 13.14
C ASP A 113 -5.49 -3.38 12.97
N VAL A 114 -5.14 -2.39 13.78
CA VAL A 114 -3.86 -1.67 13.71
C VAL A 114 -2.66 -2.61 13.89
N SER A 115 -2.77 -3.57 14.83
CA SER A 115 -1.65 -4.46 15.15
C SER A 115 -1.35 -5.39 13.98
N THR A 116 -2.40 -6.01 13.41
CA THR A 116 -2.25 -6.88 12.24
C THR A 116 -1.76 -6.11 11.02
N LEU A 117 -2.31 -4.93 10.77
CA LEU A 117 -1.90 -4.09 9.64
C LEU A 117 -0.43 -3.67 9.74
N ALA A 118 0.03 -3.24 10.92
CA ALA A 118 1.43 -2.86 11.14
C ALA A 118 2.39 -4.03 10.90
N ALA A 119 2.08 -5.21 11.45
CA ALA A 119 2.92 -6.39 11.31
C ALA A 119 3.05 -6.83 9.84
N LYS A 120 1.93 -6.88 9.10
CA LYS A 120 1.93 -7.24 7.69
C LYS A 120 2.64 -6.21 6.82
N ALA A 121 2.41 -4.92 7.06
CA ALA A 121 3.06 -3.85 6.31
C ALA A 121 4.57 -3.82 6.53
N GLU A 122 5.05 -4.09 7.75
CA GLU A 122 6.48 -4.20 8.04
C GLU A 122 7.10 -5.41 7.31
N ALA A 123 6.40 -6.55 7.22
CA ALA A 123 6.87 -7.70 6.46
C ALA A 123 7.06 -7.35 4.97
N VAL A 124 6.10 -6.65 4.36
CA VAL A 124 6.21 -6.17 2.98
C VAL A 124 7.36 -5.17 2.82
N ARG A 125 7.50 -4.21 3.74
CA ARG A 125 8.58 -3.21 3.70
C ARG A 125 9.97 -3.87 3.81
N GLN A 126 10.14 -4.87 4.67
CA GLN A 126 11.38 -5.65 4.80
C GLN A 126 11.69 -6.44 3.52
N ALA A 127 10.68 -7.07 2.93
CA ALA A 127 10.84 -7.76 1.65
C ALA A 127 11.23 -6.80 0.51
N ALA A 128 10.65 -5.60 0.48
CA ALA A 128 10.99 -4.57 -0.49
C ALA A 128 12.40 -3.99 -0.30
N LEU A 129 12.91 -3.95 0.94
CA LEU A 129 14.32 -3.67 1.22
C LEU A 129 15.22 -4.79 0.70
N ALA A 130 14.89 -6.05 1.02
CA ALA A 130 15.69 -7.22 0.62
C ALA A 130 15.73 -7.43 -0.90
N GLY A 131 14.60 -7.26 -1.58
CA GLY A 131 14.50 -7.45 -3.03
C GLY A 131 15.19 -6.34 -3.84
N HIS A 132 15.20 -5.10 -3.34
CA HIS A 132 15.77 -3.95 -4.05
C HIS A 132 17.30 -3.82 -3.91
N GLY A 133 17.90 -4.43 -2.87
CA GLY A 133 19.31 -4.28 -2.53
C GLY A 133 19.61 -3.06 -1.67
#